data_AF-A0A812FSC4-F1
#
_entry.id   AF-A0A812FSC4-F1
#
_cell.length_a   1.000
_cell.length_b   1.000
_cell.length_c   1.000
_cell.angle_alpha   90.00
_cell.angle_beta   90.00
_cell.angle_gamma   90.00
#
_symmetry.space_group_name_H-M   'P 1'
#
loop_
_entity.id
_entity.type
_entity.pdbx_description
1 polymer ?
#
loop_
_entity_poly.entity_id
_entity_poly.type
_entity_poly.pdbx_seq_one_letter_code
_entity_poly.pdbx_strand_id
1 'polypeptide(L)'
;MGVADQIVASRFSSIDLSNKARDTLPILYSHKTYSFPHGKYKTRKSIVTNTLTPRRVKSQYIDRLLFKVIEENVNGQSKFVRLRNLIGIRLGRNSGLRAHEVTLAGNFNTSGLRSDIAEMRSRGESSIEIDIVSKKGDKGRPIVIKKNDLTLIERFLKGPRQKFPEGDLLCRSDGLPFSSGSTPATKWFKDALNKAMPTLLSSYYELCSNPDRRFIISKKSLRDLSFHSGRHSYATDLVGEAYEAGTDPKELLLIRLGHVDKSTLSVYITIEAILVNRETSKSEHEISTLDGQ
;
A
#
# COMPACT_ATOMS: atom_id res chain seq x y z
N MET A 1 58.99 3.42 -50.23
CA MET A 1 58.52 2.30 -51.07
C MET A 1 57.78 1.35 -50.14
N GLY A 2 56.46 1.16 -50.15
CA GLY A 2 55.44 1.43 -51.14
C GLY A 2 54.57 0.17 -51.26
N VAL A 3 53.34 0.23 -50.72
CA VAL A 3 52.05 -0.37 -51.18
C VAL A 3 52.03 -1.92 -51.36
N ALA A 4 51.05 -2.74 -50.96
CA ALA A 4 49.61 -2.56 -50.71
C ALA A 4 49.02 -3.75 -49.92
N ASP A 5 47.95 -3.45 -49.17
CA ASP A 5 46.63 -4.11 -49.09
C ASP A 5 46.46 -5.65 -49.11
N GLN A 6 45.82 -6.16 -48.05
CA GLN A 6 44.44 -6.67 -48.21
C GLN A 6 43.62 -6.59 -46.92
N ILE A 7 42.38 -6.15 -47.13
CA ILE A 7 41.30 -5.80 -46.22
C ILE A 7 40.45 -7.04 -45.94
N VAL A 8 40.08 -7.29 -44.67
CA VAL A 8 38.75 -7.84 -44.34
C VAL A 8 38.21 -7.09 -43.12
N ALA A 9 37.23 -6.24 -43.39
CA ALA A 9 36.38 -5.59 -42.41
C ALA A 9 35.29 -6.58 -41.95
N SER A 10 35.09 -6.71 -40.64
CA SER A 10 33.79 -7.14 -40.11
C SER A 10 33.34 -6.17 -39.03
N ARG A 11 32.33 -5.39 -39.40
CA ARG A 11 31.54 -4.49 -38.57
C ARG A 11 30.97 -5.23 -37.35
N PHE A 12 31.11 -4.67 -36.16
CA PHE A 12 30.01 -4.65 -35.20
C PHE A 12 29.94 -3.28 -34.53
N SER A 13 28.81 -2.65 -34.82
CA SER A 13 28.35 -1.35 -34.39
C SER A 13 28.12 -1.27 -32.88
N SER A 14 28.52 -0.13 -32.32
CA SER A 14 27.83 0.65 -31.30
C SER A 14 26.76 -0.10 -30.49
N ILE A 15 27.12 -0.52 -29.28
CA ILE A 15 26.14 -0.94 -28.27
C ILE A 15 25.54 0.34 -27.68
N ASP A 16 24.32 0.60 -28.13
CA ASP A 16 23.43 1.65 -27.65
C ASP A 16 23.07 1.39 -26.17
N LEU A 17 23.44 2.33 -25.30
CA LEU A 17 23.11 2.35 -23.88
C LEU A 17 21.67 2.87 -23.70
N SER A 18 20.69 2.12 -24.21
CA SER A 18 19.28 2.43 -23.97
C SER A 18 18.46 1.16 -23.74
N ASN A 19 18.64 0.54 -22.58
CA ASN A 19 17.65 -0.39 -22.03
C ASN A 19 17.73 -0.36 -20.49
N LYS A 20 17.30 0.78 -19.91
CA LYS A 20 16.77 0.76 -18.54
C LYS A 20 15.50 -0.05 -18.60
N ALA A 21 15.55 -1.28 -18.08
CA ALA A 21 14.39 -2.11 -17.83
C ALA A 21 13.34 -1.26 -17.09
N ARG A 22 12.29 -0.88 -17.83
CA ARG A 22 11.08 -0.32 -17.24
C ARG A 22 10.49 -1.44 -16.39
N ASP A 23 10.32 -1.16 -15.11
CA ASP A 23 9.45 -1.93 -14.21
C ASP A 23 8.02 -1.86 -14.77
N THR A 24 7.74 -2.65 -15.80
CA THR A 24 6.39 -2.85 -16.30
C THR A 24 5.68 -3.70 -15.27
N LEU A 25 4.77 -3.08 -14.51
CA LEU A 25 3.71 -3.81 -13.81
C LEU A 25 3.12 -4.83 -14.79
N PRO A 26 2.77 -6.04 -14.34
CA PRO A 26 2.19 -7.04 -15.22
C PRO A 26 1.00 -6.41 -15.94
N ILE A 27 1.07 -6.41 -17.27
CA ILE A 27 -0.04 -6.06 -18.15
C ILE A 27 -1.21 -6.91 -17.66
N LEU A 28 -2.24 -6.26 -17.12
CA LEU A 28 -3.47 -6.92 -16.71
C LEU A 28 -4.03 -7.61 -17.95
N TYR A 29 -3.85 -8.92 -18.04
CA TYR A 29 -4.56 -9.73 -19.02
C TYR A 29 -6.05 -9.47 -18.80
N SER A 30 -6.76 -9.13 -19.87
CA SER A 30 -8.18 -8.78 -19.82
C SER A 30 -8.97 -9.91 -19.14
N HIS A 31 -9.25 -9.78 -17.85
CA HIS A 31 -10.06 -10.74 -17.12
C HIS A 31 -11.50 -10.53 -17.57
N LYS A 32 -11.96 -11.45 -18.42
CA LYS A 32 -13.33 -11.54 -18.91
C LYS A 32 -14.32 -11.60 -17.74
N THR A 33 -15.36 -10.78 -17.88
CA THR A 33 -16.71 -10.90 -17.29
C THR A 33 -16.82 -10.94 -15.76
N TYR A 34 -16.73 -9.77 -15.13
CA TYR A 34 -17.49 -9.51 -13.91
C TYR A 34 -18.93 -9.12 -14.28
N SER A 35 -19.90 -9.95 -13.89
CA SER A 35 -21.33 -9.64 -13.93
C SER A 35 -21.80 -9.27 -12.54
N PHE A 36 -22.38 -8.08 -12.38
CA PHE A 36 -23.01 -7.65 -11.13
C PHE A 36 -24.47 -7.26 -11.39
N PRO A 37 -25.45 -7.85 -10.69
CA PRO A 37 -26.85 -7.45 -10.85
C PRO A 37 -27.07 -6.04 -10.30
N HIS A 38 -27.62 -5.16 -11.14
CA HIS A 38 -27.99 -3.79 -10.77
C HIS A 38 -29.29 -3.79 -9.95
N GLY A 39 -29.19 -3.56 -8.65
CA GLY A 39 -30.34 -3.19 -7.82
C GLY A 39 -30.73 -1.74 -8.08
N LYS A 40 -31.98 -1.49 -8.50
CA LYS A 40 -32.53 -0.14 -8.73
C LYS A 40 -32.48 0.70 -7.44
N TYR A 41 -31.94 1.91 -7.56
CA TYR A 41 -31.81 2.89 -6.48
C TYR A 41 -33.18 3.27 -5.88
N LYS A 42 -33.30 3.20 -4.55
CA LYS A 42 -34.29 3.96 -3.78
C LYS A 42 -33.59 5.13 -3.10
N THR A 43 -34.06 6.34 -3.36
CA THR A 43 -33.65 7.58 -2.69
C THR A 43 -33.97 7.49 -1.19
N ARG A 44 -32.98 7.76 -0.33
CA ARG A 44 -33.16 7.90 1.13
C ARG A 44 -32.60 9.25 1.60
N LYS A 45 -33.38 9.87 2.49
CA LYS A 45 -33.11 11.12 3.22
C LYS A 45 -31.73 11.14 3.87
N SER A 46 -31.14 12.33 3.98
CA SER A 46 -29.80 12.63 4.50
C SER A 46 -29.59 12.13 5.94
N ILE A 47 -29.02 10.95 6.04
CA ILE A 47 -28.36 10.45 7.25
C ILE A 47 -26.94 11.01 7.19
N VAL A 48 -26.46 11.67 8.25
CA VAL A 48 -25.03 11.97 8.43
C VAL A 48 -24.30 10.63 8.45
N THR A 49 -23.84 10.24 7.27
CA THR A 49 -23.23 8.94 7.01
C THR A 49 -21.74 9.06 7.30
N ASN A 50 -21.13 7.97 7.76
CA ASN A 50 -19.68 7.79 7.93
C ASN A 50 -18.95 7.78 6.56
N THR A 51 -19.32 8.72 5.67
CA THR A 51 -18.90 8.78 4.29
C THR A 51 -17.46 9.23 4.22
N LEU A 52 -16.67 8.51 3.45
CA LEU A 52 -15.28 8.89 3.20
C LEU A 52 -15.29 10.18 2.37
N THR A 53 -14.63 11.22 2.86
CA THR A 53 -14.53 12.52 2.15
C THR A 53 -13.08 12.85 1.81
N PRO A 54 -12.83 13.67 0.77
CA PRO A 54 -11.48 14.14 0.46
C PRO A 54 -10.82 14.79 1.68
N ARG A 55 -11.55 15.65 2.40
CA ARG A 55 -11.05 16.29 3.64
C ARG A 55 -10.57 15.27 4.68
N ARG A 56 -11.31 14.18 4.89
CA ARG A 56 -10.94 13.12 5.84
C ARG A 56 -9.71 12.36 5.39
N VAL A 57 -9.67 11.90 4.13
CA VAL A 57 -8.50 11.21 3.56
C VAL A 57 -7.26 12.09 3.63
N LYS A 58 -7.40 13.36 3.24
CA LYS A 58 -6.36 14.38 3.36
C LYS A 58 -5.82 14.46 4.78
N SER A 59 -6.68 14.63 5.80
CA SER A 59 -6.23 14.69 7.20
C SER A 59 -5.62 13.39 7.76
N GLN A 60 -5.77 12.28 7.04
CA GLN A 60 -5.30 10.96 7.42
C GLN A 60 -4.18 10.44 6.52
N TYR A 61 -3.70 11.25 5.57
CA TYR A 61 -2.63 10.84 4.67
C TYR A 61 -1.30 10.76 5.43
N ILE A 62 -0.60 9.65 5.26
CA ILE A 62 0.68 9.34 5.87
C ILE A 62 1.68 9.22 4.72
N ASP A 63 2.44 10.27 4.44
CA ASP A 63 3.50 10.19 3.44
C ASP A 63 4.67 9.30 3.93
N ARG A 64 5.61 9.00 3.02
CA ARG A 64 6.72 8.07 3.28
C ARG A 64 7.66 8.53 4.39
N LEU A 65 7.95 9.82 4.50
CA LEU A 65 8.84 10.34 5.53
C LEU A 65 8.15 10.33 6.91
N LEU A 66 6.85 10.64 6.96
CA LEU A 66 6.07 10.55 8.22
C LEU A 66 6.05 9.11 8.68
N PHE A 67 5.78 8.21 7.75
CA PHE A 67 5.71 6.79 8.04
C PHE A 67 7.04 6.24 8.55
N LYS A 68 8.17 6.67 7.97
CA LYS A 68 9.51 6.28 8.42
C LYS A 68 9.72 6.59 9.91
N VAL A 69 9.31 7.76 10.39
CA VAL A 69 9.38 8.10 11.83
C VAL A 69 8.51 7.16 12.67
N ILE A 70 7.34 6.75 12.18
CA ILE A 70 6.49 5.75 12.86
C ILE A 70 7.19 4.37 12.88
N GLU A 71 7.78 3.95 11.75
CA GLU A 71 8.49 2.66 11.62
C GLU A 71 9.67 2.54 12.59
N GLU A 72 10.47 3.60 12.72
CA GLU A 72 11.62 3.66 13.62
C GLU A 72 11.21 3.56 15.10
N ASN A 73 9.95 3.87 15.42
CA ASN A 73 9.39 3.83 16.76
C ASN A 73 8.56 2.58 17.06
N VAL A 74 8.53 1.60 16.16
CA VAL A 74 7.88 0.31 16.41
C VAL A 74 8.56 -0.41 17.58
N ASN A 75 7.77 -0.71 18.61
CA ASN A 75 8.25 -1.29 19.85
C ASN A 75 7.85 -2.77 20.01
N GLY A 76 8.47 -3.43 20.99
CA GLY A 76 8.24 -4.84 21.28
C GLY A 76 9.35 -5.40 22.19
N GLN A 77 8.96 -6.25 23.13
CA GLN A 77 9.87 -6.83 24.13
C GLN A 77 10.97 -7.67 23.50
N SER A 78 10.65 -8.40 22.43
CA SER A 78 11.62 -9.24 21.71
C SER A 78 11.81 -8.79 20.27
N LYS A 79 12.93 -9.20 19.65
CA LYS A 79 13.18 -8.99 18.22
C LYS A 79 12.07 -9.59 17.35
N PHE A 80 11.50 -10.72 17.78
CA PHE A 80 10.34 -11.34 17.14
C PHE A 80 9.14 -10.38 17.13
N VAL A 81 8.75 -9.86 18.30
CA VAL A 81 7.59 -8.97 18.43
C VAL A 81 7.80 -7.68 17.64
N ARG A 82 9.00 -7.08 17.69
CA ARG A 82 9.31 -5.85 16.94
C ARG A 82 9.17 -6.05 15.43
N LEU A 83 9.78 -7.09 14.87
CA LEU A 83 9.70 -7.37 13.43
C LEU A 83 8.28 -7.74 12.99
N ARG A 84 7.58 -8.56 13.76
CA ARG A 84 6.16 -8.90 13.50
C ARG A 84 5.30 -7.63 13.44
N ASN A 85 5.41 -6.77 14.45
CA ASN A 85 4.64 -5.54 14.53
C ASN A 85 4.96 -4.61 13.34
N LEU A 86 6.25 -4.48 12.99
CA LEU A 86 6.69 -3.65 11.87
C LEU A 86 6.15 -4.17 10.53
N ILE A 87 6.21 -5.49 10.29
CA ILE A 87 5.63 -6.11 9.08
C ILE A 87 4.13 -5.83 9.02
N GLY A 88 3.39 -6.05 10.11
CA GLY A 88 1.95 -5.81 10.13
C GLY A 88 1.57 -4.36 9.85
N ILE A 89 2.32 -3.41 10.42
CA ILE A 89 2.14 -1.97 10.15
C ILE A 89 2.43 -1.64 8.69
N ARG A 90 3.53 -2.16 8.13
CA ARG A 90 3.90 -1.97 6.72
C ARG A 90 2.87 -2.53 5.75
N LEU A 91 2.34 -3.73 6.01
CA LEU A 91 1.27 -4.31 5.17
C LEU A 91 0.02 -3.41 5.10
N GLY A 92 -0.33 -2.71 6.18
CA GLY A 92 -1.41 -1.73 6.17
C GLY A 92 -1.13 -0.54 5.23
N ARG A 93 0.06 0.06 5.33
CA ARG A 93 0.44 1.27 4.58
C ARG A 93 0.93 1.02 3.16
N ASN A 94 1.56 -0.13 2.90
CA ASN A 94 2.24 -0.44 1.65
C ASN A 94 1.47 -1.41 0.76
N SER A 95 0.53 -2.17 1.33
CA SER A 95 -0.30 -3.14 0.60
C SER A 95 -1.80 -2.93 0.83
N GLY A 96 -2.17 -1.89 1.58
CA GLY A 96 -3.56 -1.48 1.75
C GLY A 96 -4.42 -2.44 2.58
N LEU A 97 -3.84 -3.26 3.45
CA LEU A 97 -4.62 -4.20 4.27
C LEU A 97 -5.54 -3.49 5.26
N ARG A 98 -6.68 -4.12 5.57
CA ARG A 98 -7.48 -3.80 6.75
C ARG A 98 -6.85 -4.43 7.99
N ALA A 99 -7.05 -3.84 9.16
CA ALA A 99 -6.41 -4.30 10.39
C ALA A 99 -6.71 -5.78 10.72
N HIS A 100 -7.92 -6.26 10.42
CA HIS A 100 -8.30 -7.65 10.64
C HIS A 100 -7.72 -8.60 9.59
N GLU A 101 -7.40 -8.12 8.38
CA GLU A 101 -6.81 -8.93 7.30
C GLU A 101 -5.35 -9.29 7.62
N VAL A 102 -4.65 -8.43 8.36
CA VAL A 102 -3.22 -8.58 8.70
C VAL A 102 -2.96 -9.86 9.49
N THR A 103 -3.82 -10.19 10.45
CA THR A 103 -3.65 -11.35 11.34
C THR A 103 -4.77 -12.37 11.16
N LEU A 104 -5.48 -12.32 10.04
CA LEU A 104 -6.47 -13.34 9.72
C LEU A 104 -5.73 -14.63 9.37
N ALA A 105 -6.09 -15.71 10.06
CA ALA A 105 -5.49 -17.01 9.83
C ALA A 105 -5.60 -17.43 8.36
N GLY A 106 -4.51 -17.92 7.80
CA GLY A 106 -4.42 -18.39 6.41
C GLY A 106 -3.99 -17.33 5.40
N ASN A 107 -4.19 -16.03 5.66
CA ASN A 107 -3.79 -14.97 4.70
C ASN A 107 -2.27 -14.91 4.46
N PHE A 108 -1.47 -15.30 5.46
CA PHE A 108 -0.03 -15.20 5.41
C PHE A 108 0.61 -16.46 6.00
N ASN A 109 0.42 -17.60 5.34
CA ASN A 109 1.07 -18.83 5.77
C ASN A 109 2.58 -18.77 5.50
N THR A 110 3.40 -19.19 6.46
CA THR A 110 4.86 -19.13 6.36
C THR A 110 5.44 -20.04 5.29
N SER A 111 4.87 -21.23 5.06
CA SER A 111 5.37 -22.14 4.02
C SER A 111 5.01 -21.64 2.63
N GLY A 112 3.76 -21.17 2.45
CA GLY A 112 3.30 -20.51 1.23
C GLY A 112 4.17 -19.30 0.87
N LEU A 113 4.39 -18.39 1.82
CA LEU A 113 5.25 -17.22 1.60
C LEU A 113 6.69 -17.57 1.23
N ARG A 114 7.25 -18.65 1.78
CA ARG A 114 8.60 -19.10 1.38
C ARG A 114 8.61 -19.56 -0.07
N SER A 115 7.61 -20.32 -0.48
CA SER A 115 7.44 -20.76 -1.87
C SER A 115 7.25 -19.57 -2.81
N ASP A 116 6.35 -18.65 -2.50
CA ASP A 116 6.07 -17.46 -3.32
C ASP A 116 7.32 -16.59 -3.48
N ILE A 117 8.10 -16.38 -2.40
CA ILE A 117 9.36 -15.63 -2.45
C ILE A 117 10.43 -16.37 -3.29
N ALA A 118 10.49 -17.70 -3.20
CA ALA A 118 11.42 -18.50 -3.99
C ALA A 118 11.07 -18.46 -5.48
N GLU A 119 9.79 -18.57 -5.82
CA GLU A 119 9.30 -18.46 -7.19
C GLU A 119 9.51 -17.06 -7.78
N MET A 120 9.17 -16.01 -7.04
CA MET A 120 9.44 -14.63 -7.45
C MET A 120 10.91 -14.44 -7.85
N ARG A 121 11.85 -15.03 -7.09
CA ARG A 121 13.27 -14.97 -7.41
C ARG A 121 13.64 -15.74 -8.66
N SER A 122 13.08 -16.93 -8.87
CA SER A 122 13.37 -17.69 -10.10
C SER A 122 12.86 -16.97 -11.34
N ARG A 123 11.78 -16.18 -11.20
CA ARG A 123 11.24 -15.30 -12.25
C ARG A 123 11.97 -13.95 -12.39
N GLY A 124 12.89 -13.62 -11.47
CA GLY A 124 13.60 -12.33 -11.47
C GLY A 124 12.73 -11.12 -11.08
N GLU A 125 11.58 -11.36 -10.43
CA GLU A 125 10.64 -10.32 -10.03
C GLU A 125 11.03 -9.66 -8.70
N SER A 126 10.48 -8.46 -8.46
CA SER A 126 10.75 -7.67 -7.25
C SER A 126 9.55 -7.58 -6.29
N SER A 127 8.42 -8.18 -6.65
CA SER A 127 7.19 -8.17 -5.86
C SER A 127 6.44 -9.48 -6.02
N ILE A 128 5.62 -9.83 -5.03
CA ILE A 128 4.67 -10.93 -5.14
C ILE A 128 3.24 -10.41 -5.05
N GLU A 129 2.36 -11.10 -5.75
CA GLU A 129 0.92 -10.95 -5.62
C GLU A 129 0.37 -12.11 -4.79
N ILE A 130 -0.41 -11.79 -3.76
CA ILE A 130 -1.03 -12.79 -2.88
C ILE A 130 -2.52 -12.49 -2.78
N ASP A 131 -3.35 -13.51 -2.92
CA ASP A 131 -4.77 -13.40 -2.62
C ASP A 131 -5.01 -13.46 -1.11
N ILE A 132 -5.67 -12.43 -0.58
CA ILE A 132 -6.07 -12.40 0.82
C ILE A 132 -7.59 -12.46 0.95
N VAL A 133 -8.05 -13.11 2.02
CA VAL A 133 -9.45 -13.20 2.38
C VAL A 133 -9.80 -12.10 3.36
N SER A 134 -11.01 -11.55 3.21
CA SER A 134 -11.61 -10.64 4.19
C SER A 134 -12.90 -11.24 4.73
N LYS A 135 -13.01 -11.35 6.06
CA LYS A 135 -14.29 -11.71 6.71
C LYS A 135 -15.43 -10.75 6.38
N LYS A 136 -15.11 -9.52 5.98
CA LYS A 136 -16.10 -8.55 5.52
C LYS A 136 -16.56 -8.94 4.11
N GLY A 137 -17.63 -9.71 4.04
CA GLY A 137 -18.28 -10.13 2.79
C GLY A 137 -17.67 -11.38 2.13
N ASP A 138 -16.75 -12.07 2.83
CA ASP A 138 -16.07 -13.29 2.36
C ASP A 138 -15.46 -13.15 0.96
N LYS A 139 -14.87 -11.99 0.70
CA LYS A 139 -14.29 -11.68 -0.61
C LYS A 139 -12.78 -11.79 -0.55
N GLY A 140 -12.23 -12.58 -1.47
CA GLY A 140 -10.83 -12.56 -1.82
C GLY A 140 -10.47 -11.30 -2.60
N ARG A 141 -9.24 -10.81 -2.43
CA ARG A 141 -8.65 -9.82 -3.34
C ARG A 141 -7.12 -9.98 -3.38
N PRO A 142 -6.48 -9.66 -4.50
CA PRO A 142 -5.04 -9.70 -4.57
C PRO A 142 -4.42 -8.44 -3.94
N ILE A 143 -3.33 -8.63 -3.20
CA ILE A 143 -2.42 -7.58 -2.74
C ILE A 143 -1.06 -7.74 -3.40
N VAL A 144 -0.34 -6.63 -3.56
CA VAL A 144 1.08 -6.65 -3.93
C VAL A 144 1.92 -6.40 -2.69
N ILE A 145 2.95 -7.21 -2.50
CA ILE A 145 4.00 -6.97 -1.50
C ILE A 145 5.30 -6.66 -2.27
N LYS A 146 5.80 -5.44 -2.12
CA LYS A 146 6.97 -4.94 -2.84
C LYS A 146 8.28 -5.38 -2.18
N LYS A 147 9.38 -5.30 -2.94
CA LYS A 147 10.75 -5.75 -2.59
C LYS A 147 11.18 -5.43 -1.16
N ASN A 148 10.97 -4.19 -0.71
CA ASN A 148 11.42 -3.73 0.61
C ASN A 148 10.70 -4.45 1.75
N ASP A 149 9.41 -4.74 1.57
CA ASP A 149 8.61 -5.47 2.54
C ASP A 149 8.87 -6.97 2.46
N LEU A 150 9.11 -7.51 1.26
CA LEU A 150 9.53 -8.90 1.09
C LEU A 150 10.88 -9.20 1.74
N THR A 151 11.86 -8.30 1.57
CA THR A 151 13.17 -8.42 2.23
C THR A 151 13.01 -8.46 3.76
N LEU A 152 12.09 -7.65 4.30
CA LEU A 152 11.78 -7.64 5.72
C LEU A 152 11.10 -8.94 6.18
N ILE A 153 10.11 -9.42 5.42
CA ILE A 153 9.38 -10.66 5.68
C ILE A 153 10.35 -11.85 5.64
N GLU A 154 11.20 -11.92 4.64
CA GLU A 154 12.16 -13.00 4.51
C GLU A 154 13.18 -13.00 5.66
N ARG A 155 13.71 -11.83 6.03
CA ARG A 155 14.59 -11.68 7.20
C ARG A 155 13.90 -12.15 8.49
N PHE A 156 12.59 -11.92 8.59
CA PHE A 156 11.81 -12.40 9.72
C PHE A 156 11.63 -13.92 9.70
N LEU A 157 11.27 -14.49 8.54
CA LEU A 157 11.09 -15.93 8.28
C LEU A 157 12.38 -16.74 8.52
N LYS A 158 13.54 -16.23 8.09
CA LYS A 158 14.86 -16.84 8.30
C LYS A 158 15.49 -16.52 9.66
N GLY A 159 14.82 -15.67 10.45
CA GLY A 159 15.34 -15.16 11.71
C GLY A 159 14.39 -15.52 12.86
N PRO A 160 13.85 -14.52 13.59
CA PRO A 160 13.07 -14.80 14.79
C PRO A 160 11.84 -15.69 14.59
N ARG A 161 11.23 -15.73 13.39
CA ARG A 161 10.03 -16.55 13.12
C ARG A 161 10.36 -18.04 12.98
N GLN A 162 11.60 -18.40 12.65
CA GLN A 162 12.04 -19.79 12.46
C GLN A 162 11.92 -20.64 13.73
N LYS A 163 11.91 -20.02 14.91
CA LYS A 163 11.80 -20.71 16.21
C LYS A 163 10.40 -21.24 16.53
N PHE A 164 9.42 -20.94 15.69
CA PHE A 164 8.02 -21.32 15.88
C PHE A 164 7.57 -22.26 14.75
N PRO A 165 6.59 -23.13 15.00
CA PRO A 165 6.02 -24.01 13.98
C PRO A 165 5.54 -23.23 12.74
N GLU A 166 5.49 -23.91 11.60
CA GLU A 166 4.86 -23.37 10.39
C GLU A 166 3.39 -23.02 10.67
N GLY A 167 2.89 -21.97 10.03
CA GLY A 167 1.55 -21.43 10.29
C GLY A 167 1.45 -19.97 9.87
N ASP A 168 0.70 -19.15 10.61
CA ASP A 168 0.61 -17.73 10.30
C ASP A 168 1.94 -17.00 10.52
N LEU A 169 2.30 -16.13 9.58
CA LEU A 169 3.47 -15.25 9.66
C LEU A 169 3.36 -14.34 10.88
N LEU A 170 2.20 -13.71 11.05
CA LEU A 170 1.92 -12.72 12.09
C LEU A 170 1.16 -13.35 13.25
N CYS A 171 1.85 -14.20 14.01
CA CYS A 171 1.30 -14.92 15.15
C CYS A 171 1.62 -14.25 16.51
N ARG A 172 1.02 -14.76 17.58
CA ARG A 172 1.31 -14.38 18.97
C ARG A 172 2.76 -14.77 19.35
N SER A 173 3.19 -14.32 20.53
CA SER A 173 4.55 -14.62 21.05
C SER A 173 4.78 -16.09 21.41
N ASP A 174 3.71 -16.88 21.54
CA ASP A 174 3.73 -18.33 21.73
C ASP A 174 3.68 -19.11 20.39
N GLY A 175 3.66 -18.41 19.25
CA GLY A 175 3.56 -19.04 17.93
C GLY A 175 2.13 -19.33 17.47
N LEU A 176 1.13 -19.16 18.33
CA LEU A 176 -0.26 -19.44 18.00
C LEU A 176 -0.92 -18.30 17.22
N PRO A 177 -1.94 -18.58 16.39
CA PRO A 177 -2.68 -17.55 15.69
C PRO A 177 -3.37 -16.59 16.68
N PHE A 178 -3.60 -15.36 16.23
CA PHE A 178 -4.45 -14.44 16.97
C PHE A 178 -5.91 -14.89 16.93
N SER A 179 -6.69 -14.50 17.95
CA SER A 179 -8.10 -14.89 18.00
C SER A 179 -8.88 -14.29 16.83
N SER A 180 -9.87 -15.06 16.39
CA SER A 180 -10.85 -14.70 15.37
C SER A 180 -11.47 -13.32 15.67
N GLY A 181 -11.24 -12.34 14.79
CA GLY A 181 -11.79 -10.98 14.93
C GLY A 181 -10.92 -9.98 15.71
N SER A 182 -9.80 -10.42 16.28
CA SER A 182 -8.84 -9.48 16.88
C SER A 182 -8.14 -8.63 15.81
N THR A 183 -7.78 -7.39 16.18
CA THR A 183 -7.11 -6.43 15.29
C THR A 183 -5.83 -5.88 15.94
N PRO A 184 -4.88 -6.74 16.33
CA PRO A 184 -3.68 -6.33 17.07
C PRO A 184 -2.84 -5.31 16.28
N ALA A 185 -2.91 -5.32 14.94
CA ALA A 185 -2.26 -4.35 14.07
C ALA A 185 -2.68 -2.90 14.35
N THR A 186 -3.94 -2.66 14.76
CA THR A 186 -4.40 -1.34 15.19
C THR A 186 -3.63 -0.86 16.42
N LYS A 187 -3.45 -1.74 17.40
CA LYS A 187 -2.68 -1.45 18.62
C LYS A 187 -1.21 -1.24 18.30
N TRP A 188 -0.60 -2.11 17.50
CA TRP A 188 0.82 -1.96 17.11
C TRP A 188 1.08 -0.59 16.47
N PHE A 189 0.21 -0.18 15.55
CA PHE A 189 0.31 1.13 14.91
C PHE A 189 0.16 2.26 15.91
N LYS A 190 -0.85 2.21 16.81
CA LYS A 190 -1.04 3.27 17.80
C LYS A 190 0.10 3.37 18.80
N ASP A 191 0.63 2.25 19.26
CA ASP A 191 1.79 2.23 20.16
C ASP A 191 3.02 2.86 19.49
N ALA A 192 3.28 2.53 18.23
CA ALA A 192 4.36 3.12 17.44
C ALA A 192 4.14 4.62 17.19
N LEU A 193 2.92 5.03 16.81
CA LEU A 193 2.57 6.43 16.59
C LEU A 193 2.72 7.27 17.86
N ASN A 194 2.23 6.78 19.00
CA ASN A 194 2.32 7.48 20.27
C ASN A 194 3.78 7.70 20.67
N LYS A 195 4.63 6.69 20.44
CA LYS A 195 6.07 6.78 20.70
C LYS A 195 6.79 7.71 19.71
N ALA A 196 6.36 7.75 18.45
CA ALA A 196 6.87 8.66 17.42
C ALA A 196 6.45 10.13 17.66
N MET A 197 5.40 10.38 18.43
CA MET A 197 4.77 11.70 18.54
C MET A 197 5.71 12.82 19.00
N PRO A 198 6.61 12.64 20.00
CA PRO A 198 7.56 13.69 20.37
C PRO A 198 8.46 14.11 19.20
N THR A 199 8.98 13.14 18.45
CA THR A 199 9.80 13.39 17.25
C THR A 199 8.98 14.06 16.15
N LEU A 200 7.77 13.58 15.87
CA LEU A 200 6.88 14.15 14.86
C LEU A 200 6.47 15.60 15.18
N LEU A 201 6.26 15.93 16.46
CA LEU A 201 5.87 17.27 16.89
C LEU A 201 7.05 18.26 16.92
N SER A 202 8.24 17.80 17.28
CA SER A 202 9.46 18.63 17.30
C SER A 202 9.99 18.90 15.89
N SER A 203 9.97 17.91 15.00
CA SER A 203 10.40 18.05 13.60
C SER A 203 9.30 18.55 12.66
N TYR A 204 8.10 18.89 13.16
CA TYR A 204 6.93 19.18 12.32
C TYR A 204 7.18 20.23 11.23
N TYR A 205 7.85 21.34 11.56
CA TYR A 205 8.10 22.42 10.59
C TYR A 205 9.16 22.04 9.56
N GLU A 206 10.23 21.35 9.96
CA GLU A 206 11.24 20.81 9.04
C GLU A 206 10.59 19.83 8.06
N LEU A 207 9.76 18.94 8.61
CA LEU A 207 8.93 18.04 7.86
C LEU A 207 8.06 18.80 6.85
N CYS A 208 7.49 19.97 7.20
CA CYS A 208 6.69 20.86 6.32
C CYS A 208 7.45 21.60 5.23
N SER A 209 8.68 21.98 5.51
CA SER A 209 9.48 22.72 4.54
C SER A 209 10.18 21.82 3.53
N ASN A 210 10.04 20.49 3.65
CA ASN A 210 10.69 19.55 2.76
C ASN A 210 10.02 19.54 1.36
N PRO A 211 10.75 19.90 0.29
CA PRO A 211 10.20 20.03 -1.06
C PRO A 211 9.79 18.68 -1.69
N ASP A 212 10.37 17.57 -1.22
CA ASP A 212 10.05 16.22 -1.70
C ASP A 212 8.73 15.68 -1.13
N ARG A 213 8.09 16.43 -0.21
CA ARG A 213 6.83 16.02 0.42
C ARG A 213 5.65 16.63 -0.29
N ARG A 214 4.73 15.75 -0.66
CA ARG A 214 3.53 16.12 -1.40
C ARG A 214 2.41 16.67 -0.52
N PHE A 215 2.39 16.35 0.78
CA PHE A 215 1.39 16.89 1.71
C PHE A 215 1.70 16.57 3.17
N ILE A 216 1.36 17.48 4.08
CA ILE A 216 1.39 17.22 5.52
C ILE A 216 0.06 17.54 6.14
N ILE A 217 -0.43 16.52 6.81
CA ILE A 217 -1.56 16.60 7.71
C ILE A 217 -1.35 17.68 8.75
N SER A 218 -2.41 18.41 9.10
CA SER A 218 -2.30 19.44 10.14
C SER A 218 -1.76 18.85 11.44
N LYS A 219 -0.96 19.63 12.18
CA LYS A 219 -0.34 19.20 13.46
C LYS A 219 -1.34 18.53 14.41
N LYS A 220 -2.58 19.02 14.48
CA LYS A 220 -3.67 18.42 15.29
C LYS A 220 -4.06 17.01 14.81
N SER A 221 -4.05 16.76 13.51
CA SER A 221 -4.46 15.49 12.90
C SER A 221 -3.44 14.36 13.08
N LEU A 222 -2.19 14.67 13.50
CA LEU A 222 -1.17 13.65 13.76
C LEU A 222 -1.64 12.62 14.79
N ARG A 223 -2.35 13.08 15.83
CA ARG A 223 -2.87 12.21 16.89
C ARG A 223 -4.04 11.34 16.43
N ASP A 224 -4.74 11.76 15.39
CA ASP A 224 -5.93 11.07 14.86
C ASP A 224 -5.58 9.98 13.84
N LEU A 225 -4.30 9.89 13.43
CA LEU A 225 -3.84 8.84 12.53
C LEU A 225 -4.11 7.44 13.11
N SER A 226 -4.61 6.54 12.28
CA SER A 226 -4.96 5.17 12.67
C SER A 226 -4.31 4.17 11.72
N PHE A 227 -4.41 2.87 12.03
CA PHE A 227 -3.97 1.85 11.08
C PHE A 227 -4.66 2.00 9.71
N HIS A 228 -5.95 2.37 9.69
CA HIS A 228 -6.70 2.56 8.45
C HIS A 228 -6.25 3.80 7.66
N SER A 229 -5.64 4.79 8.32
CA SER A 229 -4.98 5.91 7.66
C SER A 229 -3.86 5.43 6.72
N GLY A 230 -3.15 4.36 7.10
CA GLY A 230 -2.17 3.70 6.23
C GLY A 230 -2.80 3.17 4.95
N ARG A 231 -3.97 2.53 5.05
CA ARG A 231 -4.71 2.03 3.89
C ARG A 231 -5.22 3.15 2.98
N HIS A 232 -5.70 4.27 3.56
CA HIS A 232 -6.06 5.43 2.75
C HIS A 232 -4.86 5.99 1.98
N SER A 233 -3.70 6.03 2.64
CA SER A 233 -2.46 6.52 2.03
C SER A 233 -1.96 5.58 0.92
N TYR A 234 -2.07 4.26 1.11
CA TYR A 234 -1.83 3.27 0.05
C TYR A 234 -2.72 3.53 -1.16
N ALA A 235 -4.03 3.69 -0.93
CA ALA A 235 -4.98 3.93 -2.00
C ALA A 235 -4.66 5.21 -2.79
N THR A 236 -4.31 6.29 -2.09
CA THR A 236 -3.88 7.54 -2.74
C THR A 236 -2.58 7.37 -3.53
N ASP A 237 -1.56 6.70 -2.98
CA ASP A 237 -0.31 6.46 -3.71
C ASP A 237 -0.54 5.59 -4.97
N LEU A 238 -1.41 4.58 -4.85
CA LEU A 238 -1.73 3.64 -5.92
C LEU A 238 -2.37 4.33 -7.13
N VAL A 239 -3.05 5.46 -6.93
CA VAL A 239 -3.57 6.27 -8.05
C VAL A 239 -2.43 6.81 -8.91
N GLY A 240 -1.38 7.34 -8.28
CA GLY A 240 -0.20 7.84 -8.99
C GLY A 240 0.49 6.72 -9.77
N GLU A 241 0.66 5.56 -9.13
CA GLU A 241 1.23 4.37 -9.78
C GLU A 241 0.38 3.91 -10.99
N ALA A 242 -0.96 3.97 -10.88
CA ALA A 242 -1.85 3.61 -11.97
C ALA A 242 -1.66 4.54 -13.18
N TYR A 243 -1.59 5.84 -12.95
CA TYR A 243 -1.36 6.83 -14.00
C TYR A 243 0.01 6.68 -14.65
N GLU A 244 1.06 6.47 -13.84
CA GLU A 244 2.43 6.22 -14.34
C GLU A 244 2.49 4.98 -15.24
N ALA A 245 1.68 3.96 -14.94
CA ALA A 245 1.57 2.73 -15.72
C ALA A 245 0.57 2.82 -16.90
N GLY A 246 -0.15 3.93 -17.08
CA GLY A 246 -1.17 4.07 -18.12
C GLY A 246 -2.43 3.21 -17.89
N THR A 247 -2.72 2.85 -16.64
CA THR A 247 -3.89 2.03 -16.25
C THR A 247 -4.98 2.89 -15.62
N ASP A 248 -6.25 2.44 -15.67
CA ASP A 248 -7.34 3.15 -14.99
C ASP A 248 -7.18 3.02 -13.46
N PRO A 249 -6.94 4.12 -12.72
CA PRO A 249 -6.86 4.08 -11.26
C PRO A 249 -8.13 3.54 -10.61
N LYS A 250 -9.31 3.76 -11.20
CA LYS A 250 -10.58 3.26 -10.62
C LYS A 250 -10.60 1.73 -10.64
N GLU A 251 -10.23 1.10 -11.74
CA GLU A 251 -10.14 -0.36 -11.86
C GLU A 251 -9.10 -0.94 -10.91
N LEU A 252 -7.89 -0.38 -10.89
CA LEU A 252 -6.82 -0.87 -10.01
C LEU A 252 -7.21 -0.75 -8.54
N LEU A 253 -7.83 0.36 -8.13
CA LEU A 253 -8.32 0.53 -6.77
C LEU A 253 -9.44 -0.44 -6.40
N LEU A 254 -10.38 -0.73 -7.32
CA LEU A 254 -11.44 -1.71 -7.08
C LEU A 254 -10.86 -3.06 -6.71
N ILE A 255 -9.91 -3.54 -7.53
CA ILE A 255 -9.22 -4.82 -7.33
C ILE A 255 -8.44 -4.80 -6.01
N ARG A 256 -7.56 -3.81 -5.82
CA ARG A 256 -6.64 -3.77 -4.69
C ARG A 256 -7.29 -3.41 -3.36
N LEU A 257 -8.45 -2.76 -3.33
CA LEU A 257 -9.12 -2.43 -2.07
C LEU A 257 -10.31 -3.36 -1.79
N GLY A 258 -10.82 -4.09 -2.78
CA GLY A 258 -12.05 -4.86 -2.64
C GLY A 258 -13.21 -3.96 -2.23
N HIS A 259 -13.32 -2.79 -2.87
CA HIS A 259 -14.45 -1.89 -2.69
C HIS A 259 -15.56 -2.27 -3.69
N VAL A 260 -16.80 -2.20 -3.24
CA VAL A 260 -17.98 -2.42 -4.11
C VAL A 260 -18.53 -1.08 -4.62
N ASP A 261 -18.33 -0.01 -3.85
CA ASP A 261 -18.82 1.33 -4.17
C ASP A 261 -17.73 2.18 -4.83
N LYS A 262 -18.00 2.64 -6.05
CA LYS A 262 -17.12 3.49 -6.86
C LYS A 262 -16.97 4.89 -6.27
N SER A 263 -17.97 5.41 -5.54
CA SER A 263 -17.92 6.77 -4.97
C SER A 263 -16.77 6.93 -3.97
N THR A 264 -16.44 5.86 -3.25
CA THR A 264 -15.33 5.82 -2.28
C THR A 264 -13.96 5.94 -2.97
N LEU A 265 -13.87 5.59 -4.26
CA LEU A 265 -12.60 5.58 -5.00
C LEU A 265 -12.23 6.96 -5.52
N SER A 266 -13.22 7.74 -5.98
CA SER A 266 -13.02 9.11 -6.46
C SER A 266 -12.38 10.01 -5.40
N VAL A 267 -12.59 9.71 -4.12
CA VAL A 267 -11.94 10.42 -3.01
C VAL A 267 -10.42 10.31 -3.07
N TYR A 268 -9.88 9.12 -3.33
CA TYR A 268 -8.42 8.92 -3.40
C TYR A 268 -7.82 9.60 -4.62
N ILE A 269 -8.53 9.54 -5.75
CA ILE A 269 -8.12 10.19 -7.00
C ILE A 269 -8.07 11.71 -6.82
N THR A 270 -9.10 12.27 -6.18
CA THR A 270 -9.16 13.71 -5.86
C THR A 270 -7.97 14.13 -5.01
N ILE A 271 -7.64 13.35 -3.97
CA ILE A 271 -6.51 13.68 -3.10
C ILE A 271 -5.19 13.53 -3.85
N GLU A 272 -4.97 12.47 -4.62
CA GLU A 272 -3.74 12.32 -5.41
C GLU A 272 -3.56 13.47 -6.40
N ALA A 273 -4.61 13.89 -7.11
CA ALA A 273 -4.54 15.02 -8.03
C ALA A 273 -4.12 16.32 -7.32
N ILE A 274 -4.64 16.57 -6.11
CA ILE A 274 -4.20 17.68 -5.26
C ILE A 274 -2.73 17.52 -4.84
N LEU A 275 -2.26 16.30 -4.55
CA LEU A 275 -0.87 16.04 -4.14
C LEU A 275 0.15 16.33 -5.24
N VAL A 276 -0.23 16.10 -6.50
CA VAL A 276 0.68 16.28 -7.66
C VAL A 276 0.36 17.55 -8.46
N ASN A 277 -0.51 18.42 -7.95
CA ASN A 277 -1.01 19.61 -8.65
C ASN A 277 -1.55 19.30 -10.06
N ARG A 278 -2.18 18.13 -10.25
CA ARG A 278 -2.85 17.81 -11.51
C ARG A 278 -4.14 18.62 -11.57
N GLU A 279 -4.38 19.27 -12.70
CA GLU A 279 -5.66 19.93 -12.94
C GLU A 279 -6.78 18.89 -12.88
N THR A 280 -7.66 19.03 -11.89
CA THR A 280 -8.93 18.31 -11.88
C THR A 280 -9.93 19.14 -12.66
N SER A 281 -10.54 18.57 -13.69
CA SER A 281 -11.68 19.21 -14.33
C SER A 281 -12.76 19.38 -13.26
N LYS A 282 -13.14 20.63 -12.97
CA LYS A 282 -14.18 21.01 -11.99
C LYS A 282 -15.53 20.29 -12.20
N SER A 283 -15.72 19.57 -13.30
CA SER A 283 -16.91 18.78 -13.64
C SER A 283 -17.14 17.52 -12.79
N GLU A 284 -16.18 17.04 -12.00
CA GLU A 284 -16.39 15.92 -11.04
C GLU A 284 -16.62 16.42 -9.59
N HIS A 285 -16.83 17.72 -9.36
CA HIS A 285 -16.87 18.34 -8.02
C HIS A 285 -18.15 19.05 -7.60
N GLU A 286 -19.29 18.85 -8.27
CA GLU A 286 -20.58 19.26 -7.71
C GLU A 286 -21.15 18.20 -6.76
N ILE A 287 -20.62 18.15 -5.53
CA ILE A 287 -21.38 17.67 -4.38
C ILE A 287 -21.24 18.70 -3.24
N SER A 288 -22.27 19.54 -3.15
CA SER A 288 -22.71 20.42 -2.06
C SER A 288 -21.74 21.51 -1.56
N THR A 289 -21.69 22.63 -2.29
CA THR A 289 -21.58 23.97 -1.69
C THR A 289 -22.63 24.87 -2.31
N LEU A 290 -23.90 24.63 -1.98
CA LEU A 290 -24.96 25.63 -1.99
C LEU A 290 -25.85 25.32 -0.80
N ASP A 291 -25.60 26.02 0.30
CA ASP A 291 -26.60 26.38 1.31
C ASP A 291 -25.99 27.50 2.15
N GLY A 292 -26.61 28.69 2.10
CA GLY A 292 -26.35 29.80 3.01
C GLY A 292 -26.05 31.16 2.37
N GLN A 293 -26.97 31.68 1.55
CA GLN A 293 -27.37 33.08 1.67
C GLN A 293 -28.66 33.11 2.49
#